data_AF-A0A090TSL2-F1
#
_entry.id   AF-A0A090TSL2-F1
#
_cell.length_a   1.000
_cell.length_b   1.000
_cell.length_c   1.000
_cell.angle_alpha   90.00
_cell.angle_beta   90.00
_cell.angle_gamma   90.00
#
_symmetry.space_group_name_H-M   'P 1'
#
loop_
_entity.id
_entity.type
_entity.pdbx_description
1 polymer ?
#
loop_
_entity_poly.entity_id
_entity_poly.type
_entity_poly.pdbx_seq_one_letter_code
_entity_poly.pdbx_strand_id
1 'polypeptide(L)'
;MRGNLNLAFGTGGRKGVQAHYAPNQRELALAKNAGAGALAHEFWHAFDHYIAEKAFDIGDRSGPQTKILFASDCWLTNTKHLPHPLNDRLLNVFDTVLLSADGMDRHDYVSRSVKADKAAGVNYFSQPTEMMARAFEAVVESCSEIENSYLVSGTEKQDMISLYPDIMHRQAISDALLAYFKPLGEALSR
;
A
#
# COMPACT_ATOMS: atom_id res chain seq x y z
N MET A 1 -15.86 -4.18 -4.87
CA MET A 1 -15.42 -2.86 -5.37
C MET A 1 -16.45 -2.11 -6.21
N ARG A 2 -17.72 -2.56 -6.35
CA ARG A 2 -18.73 -1.81 -7.12
C ARG A 2 -19.16 -0.53 -6.36
N GLY A 3 -18.76 0.64 -6.87
CA GLY A 3 -19.28 1.97 -6.45
C GLY A 3 -18.52 2.71 -5.33
N ASN A 4 -17.39 2.20 -4.84
CA ASN A 4 -16.64 2.81 -3.73
C ASN A 4 -15.26 3.36 -4.11
N LEU A 5 -14.84 3.20 -5.37
CA LEU A 5 -13.60 3.72 -5.94
C LEU A 5 -13.91 4.22 -7.35
N ASN A 6 -13.68 5.50 -7.61
CA ASN A 6 -13.76 6.08 -8.94
C ASN A 6 -12.39 6.01 -9.60
N LEU A 7 -12.33 5.46 -10.82
CA LEU A 7 -11.12 5.42 -11.62
C LEU A 7 -11.26 6.47 -12.73
N ALA A 8 -10.58 7.60 -12.56
CA ALA A 8 -10.67 8.72 -13.49
C ALA A 8 -9.48 8.71 -14.46
N PHE A 9 -9.77 8.40 -15.72
CA PHE A 9 -8.79 8.41 -16.80
C PHE A 9 -8.78 9.77 -17.51
N GLY A 10 -7.63 10.45 -17.50
CA GLY A 10 -7.40 11.62 -18.36
C GLY A 10 -7.87 12.97 -17.80
N THR A 11 -8.25 13.04 -16.52
CA THR A 11 -8.55 14.29 -15.81
C THR A 11 -7.44 14.61 -14.82
N GLY A 12 -6.85 15.82 -14.90
CA GLY A 12 -5.86 16.30 -13.93
C GLY A 12 -4.40 16.38 -14.39
N GLY A 13 -4.12 16.39 -15.70
CA GLY A 13 -2.76 16.54 -16.23
C GLY A 13 -2.12 17.90 -15.92
N ARG A 14 -1.53 18.05 -14.73
CA ARG A 14 -0.45 19.02 -14.47
C ARG A 14 0.88 18.35 -14.86
N LYS A 15 1.75 19.09 -15.58
CA LYS A 15 3.12 18.63 -15.89
C LYS A 15 3.79 18.17 -14.59
N GLY A 16 4.09 16.87 -14.48
CA GLY A 16 4.86 16.28 -13.38
C GLY A 16 4.12 15.32 -12.44
N VAL A 17 2.79 15.19 -12.51
CA VAL A 17 2.04 14.21 -11.68
C VAL A 17 1.59 13.05 -12.56
N GLN A 18 2.00 11.83 -12.21
CA GLN A 18 1.82 10.62 -13.01
C GLN A 18 0.52 9.89 -12.62
N ALA A 19 0.32 9.60 -11.34
CA ALA A 19 -0.95 9.14 -10.79
C ALA A 19 -1.11 9.72 -9.38
N HIS A 20 -2.36 9.84 -8.88
CA HIS A 20 -2.62 10.28 -7.51
C HIS A 20 -3.95 9.73 -7.01
N TYR A 21 -3.96 9.13 -5.82
CA TYR A 21 -5.17 8.81 -5.07
C TYR A 21 -5.61 10.00 -4.22
N ALA A 22 -6.85 10.45 -4.41
CA ALA A 22 -7.50 11.47 -3.61
C ALA A 22 -8.47 10.80 -2.60
N PRO A 23 -8.10 10.68 -1.31
CA PRO A 23 -8.91 9.94 -0.33
C PRO A 23 -10.30 10.53 -0.14
N ASN A 24 -10.41 11.86 -0.12
CA ASN A 24 -11.69 12.57 0.08
C ASN A 24 -12.70 12.32 -1.06
N GLN A 25 -12.21 12.01 -2.26
CA GLN A 25 -13.05 11.72 -3.43
C GLN A 25 -13.15 10.22 -3.69
N ARG A 26 -12.40 9.39 -2.95
CA ARG A 26 -12.15 7.98 -3.26
C ARG A 26 -11.87 7.79 -4.74
N GLU A 27 -11.02 8.65 -5.28
CA GLU A 27 -10.73 8.75 -6.71
C GLU A 27 -9.26 8.43 -6.95
N LEU A 28 -8.99 7.51 -7.87
CA LEU A 28 -7.65 7.28 -8.41
C LEU A 28 -7.59 7.96 -9.77
N ALA A 29 -6.85 9.07 -9.84
CA ALA A 29 -6.69 9.85 -11.06
C ALA A 29 -5.39 9.47 -11.77
N LEU A 30 -5.51 9.14 -13.06
CA LEU A 30 -4.37 8.79 -13.92
C LEU A 30 -4.09 9.90 -14.93
N ALA A 31 -2.86 10.42 -14.93
CA ALA A 31 -2.42 11.34 -15.98
C ALA A 31 -2.17 10.56 -17.30
N LYS A 32 -2.45 11.20 -18.44
CA LYS A 32 -2.29 10.59 -19.78
C LYS A 32 -0.88 10.06 -20.09
N ASN A 33 0.15 10.54 -19.37
CA ASN A 33 1.56 10.19 -19.54
C ASN A 33 2.19 9.70 -18.22
N ALA A 34 1.42 9.02 -17.37
CA ALA A 34 1.92 8.45 -16.13
C ALA A 34 3.09 7.50 -16.41
N GLY A 35 4.25 7.75 -15.80
CA GLY A 35 5.38 6.84 -15.84
C GLY A 35 5.12 5.58 -15.02
N ALA A 36 5.84 4.53 -15.33
CA ALA A 36 5.48 3.16 -15.00
C ALA A 36 5.33 2.82 -13.51
N GLY A 37 5.94 3.52 -12.54
CA GLY A 37 5.91 3.14 -11.10
C GLY A 37 4.64 3.51 -10.32
N ALA A 38 3.92 4.55 -10.75
CA ALA A 38 2.99 5.23 -9.85
C ALA A 38 1.66 4.49 -9.64
N LEU A 39 1.21 3.62 -10.57
CA LEU A 39 -0.14 3.06 -10.48
C LEU A 39 -0.30 2.04 -9.34
N ALA A 40 0.66 1.13 -9.15
CA ALA A 40 0.60 0.14 -8.08
C ALA A 40 0.65 0.82 -6.70
N HIS A 41 1.51 1.84 -6.56
CA HIS A 41 1.63 2.65 -5.35
C HIS A 41 0.32 3.36 -5.01
N GLU A 42 -0.28 4.08 -5.97
CA GLU A 42 -1.56 4.77 -5.75
C GLU A 42 -2.74 3.81 -5.56
N PHE A 43 -2.73 2.63 -6.21
CA PHE A 43 -3.71 1.58 -5.94
C PHE A 43 -3.64 1.13 -4.49
N TRP A 44 -2.43 0.94 -3.96
CA TRP A 44 -2.29 0.54 -2.57
C TRP A 44 -2.83 1.61 -1.62
N HIS A 45 -2.53 2.89 -1.83
CA HIS A 45 -3.13 3.97 -1.05
C HIS A 45 -4.66 3.92 -1.07
N ALA A 46 -5.26 3.68 -2.24
CA ALA A 46 -6.69 3.53 -2.37
C ALA A 46 -7.24 2.33 -1.58
N PHE A 47 -6.57 1.17 -1.69
CA PHE A 47 -6.93 -0.05 -0.99
C PHE A 47 -6.81 0.12 0.53
N ASP A 48 -5.70 0.67 1.01
CA ASP A 48 -5.37 0.87 2.41
C ASP A 48 -6.37 1.82 3.10
N HIS A 49 -6.79 2.88 2.41
CA HIS A 49 -7.87 3.75 2.87
C HIS A 49 -9.23 3.01 2.89
N TYR A 50 -9.57 2.30 1.81
CA TYR A 50 -10.85 1.61 1.69
C TYR A 50 -11.03 0.51 2.74
N ILE A 51 -9.98 -0.27 3.00
CA ILE A 51 -10.06 -1.45 3.85
C ILE A 51 -10.07 -1.09 5.34
N ALA A 52 -9.65 0.12 5.73
CA ALA A 52 -9.67 0.58 7.11
C ALA A 52 -11.07 0.43 7.76
N GLU A 53 -12.12 0.89 7.06
CA GLU A 53 -13.52 0.80 7.50
C GLU A 53 -14.08 -0.63 7.56
N LYS A 54 -13.37 -1.60 6.97
CA LYS A 54 -13.78 -3.01 6.92
C LYS A 54 -12.98 -3.89 7.87
N ALA A 55 -11.75 -3.49 8.14
CA ALA A 55 -10.82 -4.24 8.97
C ALA A 55 -10.80 -3.77 10.42
N PHE A 56 -11.09 -2.49 10.70
CA PHE A 56 -10.91 -1.90 12.02
C PHE A 56 -12.17 -1.26 12.58
N ASP A 57 -12.31 -1.34 13.90
CA ASP A 57 -13.32 -0.64 14.68
C ASP A 57 -12.90 0.82 14.87
N ILE A 58 -13.21 1.63 13.86
CA ILE A 58 -12.85 3.07 13.77
C ILE A 58 -14.04 4.00 14.04
N GLY A 59 -15.07 3.48 14.71
CA GLY A 59 -16.27 4.21 15.07
C GLY A 59 -17.19 4.56 13.90
N ASP A 60 -18.24 5.34 14.19
CA ASP A 60 -19.17 5.82 13.18
C ASP A 60 -18.51 6.89 12.29
N ARG A 61 -18.44 6.59 10.99
CA ARG A 61 -17.86 7.48 9.96
C ARG A 61 -18.91 8.12 9.04
N SER A 62 -20.19 8.08 9.42
CA SER A 62 -21.28 8.68 8.64
C SER A 62 -21.28 10.22 8.64
N GLY A 63 -20.63 10.85 9.63
CA GLY A 63 -20.48 12.30 9.73
C GLY A 63 -19.27 12.88 8.96
N PRO A 64 -19.08 14.23 9.02
CA PRO A 64 -17.90 14.88 8.44
C PRO A 64 -16.61 14.33 9.03
N GLN A 65 -15.70 13.85 8.17
CA GLN A 65 -14.45 13.24 8.58
C GLN A 65 -13.37 14.32 8.77
N THR A 66 -12.77 14.37 9.96
CA THR A 66 -11.64 15.26 10.27
C THR A 66 -10.28 14.63 9.98
N LYS A 67 -10.24 13.31 9.80
CA LYS A 67 -9.02 12.54 9.53
C LYS A 67 -9.29 11.42 8.51
N ILE A 68 -8.37 11.31 7.55
CA ILE A 68 -8.26 10.16 6.65
C ILE A 68 -7.55 9.05 7.42
N LEU A 69 -8.14 7.86 7.44
CA LEU A 69 -7.60 6.70 8.15
C LEU A 69 -7.22 5.62 7.14
N PHE A 70 -5.98 5.16 7.22
CA PHE A 70 -5.49 4.01 6.48
C PHE A 70 -5.42 2.80 7.42
N ALA A 71 -5.60 1.59 6.87
CA ALA A 71 -5.58 0.35 7.63
C ALA A 71 -4.19 0.08 8.22
N SER A 72 -3.12 0.43 7.50
CA SER A 72 -1.73 0.36 7.98
C SER A 72 -1.47 1.27 9.19
N ASP A 73 -2.03 2.48 9.21
CA ASP A 73 -1.97 3.38 10.37
C ASP A 73 -2.80 2.84 11.56
N CYS A 74 -3.97 2.23 11.27
CA CYS A 74 -4.81 1.60 12.29
C CYS A 74 -4.09 0.40 12.92
N TRP A 75 -3.39 -0.41 12.12
CA TRP A 75 -2.53 -1.49 12.57
C TRP A 75 -1.41 -0.97 13.47
N LEU A 76 -0.68 0.07 13.04
CA LEU A 76 0.44 0.62 13.82
C LEU A 76 0.00 1.15 15.19
N THR A 77 -1.19 1.74 15.26
CA THR A 77 -1.76 2.28 16.49
C THR A 77 -2.47 1.23 17.35
N ASN A 78 -2.39 -0.04 16.97
CA ASN A 78 -3.06 -1.17 17.63
C ASN A 78 -4.58 -0.94 17.79
N THR A 79 -5.20 -0.35 16.77
CA THR A 79 -6.65 -0.18 16.71
C THR A 79 -7.30 -1.57 16.68
N LYS A 80 -8.41 -1.73 17.41
CA LYS A 80 -9.13 -3.02 17.47
C LYS A 80 -9.60 -3.41 16.07
N HIS A 81 -9.21 -4.60 15.60
CA HIS A 81 -9.69 -5.13 14.34
C HIS A 81 -11.02 -5.87 14.52
N LEU A 82 -11.83 -5.90 13.45
CA LEU A 82 -13.07 -6.65 13.39
C LEU A 82 -12.76 -8.13 13.14
N PRO A 83 -13.27 -9.09 13.94
CA PRO A 83 -12.96 -10.51 13.76
C PRO A 83 -13.44 -11.03 12.40
N HIS A 84 -12.49 -11.42 11.55
CA HIS A 84 -12.78 -12.02 10.25
C HIS A 84 -11.52 -12.68 9.67
N PRO A 85 -11.58 -13.88 9.08
CA PRO A 85 -10.40 -14.56 8.52
C PRO A 85 -9.64 -13.75 7.46
N LEU A 86 -10.32 -12.88 6.71
CA LEU A 86 -9.65 -11.95 5.79
C LEU A 86 -8.91 -10.83 6.52
N ASN A 87 -9.45 -10.34 7.65
CA ASN A 87 -8.79 -9.31 8.43
C ASN A 87 -7.53 -9.89 9.10
N ASP A 88 -7.57 -11.14 9.58
CA ASP A 88 -6.38 -11.84 10.09
C ASP A 88 -5.28 -11.94 9.03
N ARG A 89 -5.65 -12.27 7.79
CA ARG A 89 -4.72 -12.32 6.64
C ARG A 89 -4.19 -10.93 6.28
N LEU A 90 -5.01 -9.89 6.38
CA LEU A 90 -4.59 -8.51 6.16
C LEU A 90 -3.58 -8.06 7.22
N LEU A 91 -3.83 -8.37 8.50
CA LEU A 91 -2.89 -8.07 9.58
C LEU A 91 -1.56 -8.79 9.36
N ASN A 92 -1.60 -10.06 8.93
CA ASN A 92 -0.39 -10.80 8.58
C ASN A 92 0.39 -10.15 7.42
N VAL A 93 -0.28 -9.50 6.46
CA VAL A 93 0.40 -8.70 5.42
C VAL A 93 1.14 -7.52 6.04
N PHE A 94 0.51 -6.79 6.98
CA PHE A 94 1.18 -5.68 7.69
C PHE A 94 2.37 -6.18 8.52
N ASP A 95 2.18 -7.25 9.28
CA ASP A 95 3.24 -7.88 10.08
C ASP A 95 4.42 -8.28 9.19
N THR A 96 4.14 -8.95 8.06
CA THR A 96 5.18 -9.40 7.12
C THR A 96 5.97 -8.23 6.53
N VAL A 97 5.33 -7.09 6.26
CA VAL A 97 6.00 -5.92 5.69
C VAL A 97 6.79 -5.14 6.75
N LEU A 98 6.26 -5.00 7.97
CA LEU A 98 6.73 -4.02 8.94
C LEU A 98 7.50 -4.61 10.12
N LEU A 99 7.34 -5.90 10.42
CA LEU A 99 8.00 -6.58 11.54
C LEU A 99 9.13 -7.51 11.07
N SER A 100 10.03 -7.84 12.00
CA SER A 100 11.00 -8.92 11.84
C SER A 100 10.30 -10.26 11.69
N ALA A 101 11.01 -11.28 11.17
CA ALA A 101 10.44 -12.60 10.92
C ALA A 101 9.86 -13.31 12.17
N ASP A 102 10.32 -12.93 13.37
CA ASP A 102 9.79 -13.41 14.65
C ASP A 102 8.66 -12.54 15.23
N GLY A 103 8.34 -11.41 14.58
CA GLY A 103 7.31 -10.46 14.99
C GLY A 103 7.68 -9.62 16.22
N MET A 104 8.93 -9.69 16.70
CA MET A 104 9.33 -9.08 17.98
C MET A 104 9.95 -7.69 17.84
N ASP A 105 10.42 -7.32 16.66
CA ASP A 105 10.99 -6.00 16.36
C ASP A 105 10.50 -5.51 14.98
N ARG A 106 10.85 -4.30 14.60
CA ARG A 106 10.63 -3.77 13.25
C ARG A 106 11.56 -4.43 12.24
N HIS A 107 11.07 -4.61 11.02
CA HIS A 107 11.92 -5.06 9.92
C HIS A 107 13.05 -4.06 9.63
N ASP A 108 14.19 -4.52 9.10
CA ASP A 108 15.27 -3.64 8.61
C ASP A 108 14.73 -2.60 7.60
N TYR A 109 13.71 -2.99 6.83
CA TYR A 109 12.96 -2.12 5.92
C TYR A 109 12.43 -0.84 6.59
N VAL A 110 11.89 -0.96 7.81
CA VAL A 110 11.44 0.19 8.61
C VAL A 110 12.64 1.03 9.04
N SER A 111 13.71 0.39 9.52
CA SER A 111 14.92 1.07 9.98
C SER A 111 15.57 1.91 8.88
N ARG A 112 15.63 1.39 7.64
CA ARG A 112 16.11 2.14 6.46
C ARG A 112 15.22 3.31 6.11
N SER A 113 13.90 3.14 6.16
CA SER A 113 12.93 4.20 5.87
C SER A 113 13.03 5.34 6.91
N VAL A 114 13.19 5.02 8.19
CA VAL A 114 13.42 6.02 9.26
C VAL A 114 14.75 6.76 9.06
N LYS A 115 15.79 6.07 8.59
CA LYS A 115 17.08 6.70 8.27
C LYS A 115 16.95 7.70 7.13
N ALA A 116 16.17 7.38 6.10
CA ALA A 116 15.90 8.28 4.98
C ALA A 116 15.15 9.53 5.44
N ASP A 117 14.12 9.39 6.28
CA ASP A 117 13.40 10.51 6.87
C ASP A 117 14.32 11.46 7.65
N LYS A 118 15.21 10.90 8.49
CA LYS A 118 16.20 11.69 9.24
C LYS A 118 17.18 12.42 8.32
N ALA A 119 17.65 11.76 7.26
CA ALA A 119 18.58 12.36 6.30
C ALA A 119 17.93 13.50 5.50
N ALA A 120 16.64 13.37 5.17
CA ALA A 120 15.89 14.36 4.42
C ALA A 120 15.18 15.42 5.28
N GLY A 121 15.12 15.24 6.60
CA GLY A 121 14.44 16.16 7.52
C GLY A 121 12.91 16.14 7.37
N VAL A 122 12.34 15.00 6.96
CA VAL A 122 10.90 14.82 6.70
C VAL A 122 10.35 13.65 7.52
N ASN A 123 9.03 13.50 7.55
CA ASN A 123 8.34 12.32 8.08
C ASN A 123 7.42 11.79 6.98
N TYR A 124 7.99 11.04 6.05
CA TYR A 124 7.30 10.56 4.85
C TYR A 124 7.68 9.12 4.53
N PHE A 125 8.97 8.82 4.41
CA PHE A 125 9.44 7.50 4.01
C PHE A 125 9.05 6.42 5.02
N SER A 126 9.08 6.70 6.32
CA SER A 126 8.74 5.74 7.37
C SER A 126 7.25 5.69 7.73
N GLN A 127 6.38 6.43 7.05
CA GLN A 127 4.94 6.31 7.24
C GLN A 127 4.48 4.90 6.83
N PRO A 128 3.71 4.16 7.65
CA PRO A 128 3.21 2.83 7.30
C PRO A 128 2.51 2.82 5.95
N THR A 129 1.64 3.81 5.72
CA THR A 129 0.91 3.99 4.47
C THR A 129 1.84 4.04 3.24
N GLU A 130 2.95 4.77 3.32
CA GLU A 130 3.94 4.88 2.24
C GLU A 130 4.81 3.62 2.11
N MET A 131 5.19 3.02 3.23
CA MET A 131 5.96 1.78 3.24
C MET A 131 5.18 0.62 2.63
N MET A 132 3.89 0.51 2.94
CA MET A 132 3.04 -0.52 2.38
C MET A 132 2.82 -0.32 0.88
N ALA A 133 2.67 0.92 0.42
CA ALA A 133 2.54 1.24 -0.99
C ALA A 133 3.81 0.88 -1.80
N ARG A 134 5.00 1.24 -1.29
CA ARG A 134 6.28 0.83 -1.89
C ARG A 134 6.51 -0.68 -1.84
N ALA A 135 6.08 -1.35 -0.78
CA ALA A 135 6.17 -2.78 -0.67
C ALA A 135 5.31 -3.48 -1.74
N PHE A 136 4.06 -3.04 -1.91
CA PHE A 136 3.18 -3.56 -2.94
C PHE A 136 3.70 -3.29 -4.36
N GLU A 137 4.17 -2.06 -4.63
CA GLU A 137 4.81 -1.70 -5.89
C GLU A 137 5.98 -2.65 -6.21
N ALA A 138 6.87 -2.88 -5.25
CA ALA A 138 8.01 -3.79 -5.43
C ALA A 138 7.61 -5.25 -5.67
N VAL A 139 6.52 -5.73 -5.06
CA VAL A 139 6.00 -7.08 -5.35
C VAL A 139 5.44 -7.15 -6.77
N VAL A 140 4.65 -6.17 -7.21
CA VAL A 140 4.09 -6.13 -8.56
C VAL A 140 5.20 -6.08 -9.62
N GLU A 141 6.29 -5.35 -9.38
CA GLU A 141 7.46 -5.32 -10.28
C GLU A 141 8.14 -6.68 -10.39
N SER A 142 8.08 -7.47 -9.32
CA SER A 142 8.73 -8.78 -9.24
C SER A 142 7.92 -9.90 -9.92
N CYS A 143 6.69 -9.62 -10.37
CA CYS A 143 5.85 -10.57 -11.08
C CYS A 143 6.23 -10.64 -12.57
N SER A 144 6.95 -11.69 -12.96
CA SER A 144 7.41 -11.92 -14.34
C SER A 144 6.28 -12.07 -15.38
N GLU A 145 5.08 -12.45 -14.97
CA GLU A 145 3.90 -12.56 -15.85
C GLU A 145 3.28 -11.19 -16.18
N ILE A 146 3.69 -10.14 -15.48
CA ILE A 146 3.20 -8.76 -15.65
C ILE A 146 4.23 -7.98 -16.47
N GLU A 147 4.28 -8.22 -17.78
CA GLU A 147 5.05 -7.38 -18.71
C GLU A 147 4.25 -6.14 -19.09
N ASN A 148 4.18 -5.17 -18.18
CA ASN A 148 3.59 -3.87 -18.49
C ASN A 148 4.43 -2.75 -17.89
N SER A 149 5.14 -2.03 -18.75
CA SER A 149 5.89 -0.81 -18.44
C SER A 149 5.00 0.41 -18.13
N TYR A 150 3.72 0.21 -17.83
CA TYR A 150 2.84 1.16 -17.15
C TYR A 150 2.56 0.79 -15.67
N LEU A 151 3.00 -0.39 -15.21
CA LEU A 151 2.68 -0.92 -13.87
C LEU A 151 3.80 -0.74 -12.85
N VAL A 152 5.09 -0.92 -13.21
CA VAL A 152 6.22 -0.51 -12.36
C VAL A 152 7.46 -0.05 -13.15
N SER A 153 8.22 0.94 -12.64
CA SER A 153 9.65 1.14 -12.98
C SER A 153 10.43 1.83 -11.86
N GLY A 154 11.57 1.26 -11.48
CA GLY A 154 12.66 2.01 -10.86
C GLY A 154 12.94 1.72 -9.38
N THR A 155 12.37 0.64 -8.83
CA THR A 155 12.70 0.22 -7.44
C THR A 155 14.10 -0.37 -7.31
N GLU A 156 14.75 -0.69 -8.44
CA GLU A 156 16.12 -1.20 -8.53
C GLU A 156 17.19 -0.09 -8.63
N LYS A 157 16.80 1.19 -8.67
CA LYS A 157 17.79 2.27 -8.65
C LYS A 157 18.52 2.27 -7.31
N GLN A 158 19.83 2.16 -7.39
CA GLN A 158 20.73 2.07 -6.24
C GLN A 158 20.87 3.46 -5.59
N ASP A 159 19.85 3.84 -4.82
CA ASP A 159 19.91 5.03 -3.96
C ASP A 159 20.86 4.80 -2.78
N MET A 160 21.42 5.88 -2.22
CA MET A 160 22.28 5.82 -1.02
C MET A 160 21.59 5.14 0.18
N ILE A 161 20.25 5.16 0.21
CA ILE A 161 19.43 4.43 1.16
C ILE A 161 18.39 3.66 0.34
N SER A 162 18.45 2.32 0.37
CA SER A 162 17.40 1.51 -0.26
C SER A 162 16.07 1.76 0.45
N LEU A 163 15.05 2.19 -0.30
CA LEU A 163 13.70 2.51 0.20
C LEU A 163 12.65 1.43 -0.11
N TYR A 164 13.10 0.30 -0.67
CA TYR A 164 12.24 -0.83 -1.04
C TYR A 164 12.62 -2.09 -0.27
N PRO A 165 11.70 -3.06 -0.12
CA PRO A 165 12.02 -4.40 0.34
C PRO A 165 13.07 -5.07 -0.57
N ASP A 166 13.95 -5.89 0.01
CA ASP A 166 14.85 -6.74 -0.77
C ASP A 166 14.13 -7.96 -1.36
N ILE A 167 14.79 -8.75 -2.20
CA ILE A 167 14.17 -9.88 -2.91
C ILE A 167 13.55 -10.91 -1.96
N MET A 168 14.22 -11.24 -0.84
CA MET A 168 13.68 -12.22 0.11
C MET A 168 12.44 -11.67 0.81
N HIS A 169 12.49 -10.39 1.20
CA HIS A 169 11.34 -9.72 1.80
C HIS A 169 10.18 -9.58 0.82
N ARG A 170 10.43 -9.23 -0.45
CA ARG A 170 9.43 -9.17 -1.52
C ARG A 170 8.72 -10.51 -1.71
N GLN A 171 9.45 -11.63 -1.67
CA GLN A 171 8.84 -12.96 -1.78
C GLN A 171 7.89 -13.24 -0.61
N ALA A 172 8.33 -12.99 0.63
CA ALA A 172 7.47 -13.16 1.81
C ALA A 172 6.20 -12.29 1.74
N ILE A 173 6.35 -11.03 1.31
CA ILE A 173 5.24 -10.10 1.12
C ILE A 173 4.29 -10.63 0.03
N SER A 174 4.82 -11.13 -1.09
CA SER A 174 4.03 -11.72 -2.16
C SER A 174 3.18 -12.89 -1.68
N ASP A 175 3.77 -13.80 -0.90
CA ASP A 175 3.06 -14.96 -0.35
C ASP A 175 1.93 -14.52 0.59
N ALA A 176 2.17 -13.52 1.44
CA ALA A 176 1.16 -12.95 2.33
C ALA A 176 0.02 -12.26 1.54
N LEU A 177 0.36 -11.49 0.50
CA LEU A 177 -0.61 -10.82 -0.37
C LEU A 177 -1.48 -11.84 -1.12
N LEU A 178 -0.88 -12.89 -1.68
CA LEU A 178 -1.61 -13.97 -2.36
C LEU A 178 -2.52 -14.70 -1.37
N ALA A 179 -2.07 -14.96 -0.15
CA ALA A 179 -2.90 -15.55 0.89
C ALA A 179 -4.11 -14.68 1.23
N TYR A 180 -3.99 -13.35 1.18
CA TYR A 180 -5.10 -12.42 1.39
C TYR A 180 -6.05 -12.33 0.17
N PHE A 181 -5.53 -12.16 -1.04
CA PHE A 181 -6.33 -11.90 -2.25
C PHE A 181 -6.92 -13.15 -2.91
N LYS A 182 -6.28 -14.32 -2.80
CA LYS A 182 -6.75 -15.55 -3.46
C LYS A 182 -8.17 -15.96 -3.03
N PRO A 183 -8.53 -15.99 -1.72
CA PRO A 183 -9.89 -16.32 -1.30
C PRO A 183 -10.94 -15.33 -1.85
N LEU A 184 -10.58 -14.05 -2.01
CA LEU A 184 -11.46 -13.05 -2.62
C LEU A 184 -11.70 -13.34 -4.11
N GLY A 185 -10.65 -13.72 -4.84
CA GLY A 185 -10.77 -14.11 -6.25
C GLY A 185 -11.63 -15.35 -6.45
N GLU A 186 -11.47 -16.36 -5.60
CA GLU A 186 -12.29 -17.58 -5.62
C GLU A 186 -13.76 -17.28 -5.31
N ALA A 187 -14.04 -16.39 -4.37
CA ALA A 187 -15.40 -16.00 -4.00
C ALA A 187 -16.13 -15.20 -5.10
N LEU A 188 -15.39 -14.46 -5.93
CA LEU A 188 -15.94 -13.70 -7.07
C LEU A 188 -16.13 -14.53 -8.34
N SER A 189 -15.49 -15.70 -8.42
CA SER A 189 -15.55 -16.61 -9.57
C SER A 189 -16.68 -17.66 -9.45
N ARG A 190 -17.51 -17.54 -8.40
CA ARG A 190 -18.71 -18.36 -8.15
C ARG A 190 -19.96 -17.53 -8.40
#